data_AF-A0A6P5NV36-F1
#
_entry.id   AF-A0A6P5NV36-F1
#
_cell.length_a   1.000
_cell.length_b   1.000
_cell.length_c   1.000
_cell.angle_alpha   90.00
_cell.angle_beta   90.00
_cell.angle_gamma   90.00
#
_symmetry.space_group_name_H-M   'P 1'
#
loop_
_entity.id
_entity.type
_entity.pdbx_description
1 polymer ?
#
loop_
_entity_poly.entity_id
_entity_poly.type
_entity_poly.pdbx_seq_one_letter_code
_entity_poly.pdbx_strand_id
1 'polypeptide(L)'
;MPGSSMLAEYAKSNRSTCKACSKAIESKALRLGVVAKGKGGFDITKWHHLDCFPFPSDSESLLASPEDAIKGFSSLKSTDQKALKKILVAAHDKSQKKVDKAIEDIQKDEGRDTK
;
A
#
# COMPACT_ATOMS: atom_id res chain seq x y z
N MET A 1 -5.43 12.06 16.42
CA MET A 1 -4.19 11.56 15.78
C MET A 1 -4.48 10.23 15.10
N PRO A 2 -4.90 10.18 13.82
CA PRO A 2 -5.15 8.91 13.16
C PRO A 2 -3.80 8.33 12.71
N GLY A 3 -3.11 7.67 13.66
CA GLY A 3 -1.84 6.99 13.41
C GLY A 3 -2.08 5.69 12.65
N SER A 4 -2.01 5.76 11.33
CA SER A 4 -1.88 4.55 10.51
C SER A 4 -0.39 4.24 10.40
N SER A 5 0.04 3.09 10.92
CA SER A 5 1.46 2.70 10.95
C SER A 5 1.69 1.52 10.03
N MET A 6 2.70 1.58 9.16
CA MET A 6 3.05 0.45 8.29
C MET A 6 4.18 -0.37 8.90
N LEU A 7 4.15 -1.67 8.63
CA LEU A 7 5.06 -2.67 9.16
C LEU A 7 5.56 -3.54 8.01
N ALA A 8 6.84 -3.88 8.00
CA ALA A 8 7.40 -4.90 7.13
C ALA A 8 8.12 -5.96 7.97
N GLU A 9 7.75 -7.22 7.76
CA GLU A 9 8.34 -8.32 8.52
C GLU A 9 8.37 -9.61 7.68
N TYR A 10 9.38 -10.45 7.92
CA TYR A 10 9.36 -11.83 7.46
C TYR A 10 8.38 -12.66 8.27
N ALA A 11 7.48 -13.36 7.57
CA ALA A 11 6.49 -14.21 8.20
C ALA A 11 7.17 -15.32 9.01
N LYS A 12 7.03 -15.28 10.34
CA LYS A 12 7.56 -16.33 11.22
C LYS A 12 6.80 -17.65 11.09
N SER A 13 5.56 -17.61 10.59
CA SER A 13 4.70 -18.76 10.30
C SER A 13 3.66 -18.42 9.22
N ASN A 14 3.02 -19.44 8.67
CA ASN A 14 1.95 -19.36 7.67
C ASN A 14 0.54 -19.10 8.27
N ARG A 15 0.48 -18.54 9.47
CA ARG A 15 -0.79 -18.24 10.18
C ARG A 15 -1.50 -16.99 9.65
N SER A 16 -0.84 -16.18 8.83
CA SER A 16 -1.40 -14.94 8.28
C SER A 16 -1.91 -15.15 6.86
N THR A 17 -3.12 -14.69 6.59
CA THR A 17 -3.73 -14.69 5.25
C THR A 17 -3.71 -13.28 4.68
N CYS A 18 -3.30 -13.13 3.42
CA CYS A 18 -3.31 -11.85 2.74
C CYS A 18 -4.75 -11.36 2.54
N LYS A 19 -5.05 -10.15 3.01
CA LYS A 19 -6.38 -9.53 2.89
C LYS A 19 -6.79 -9.14 1.46
N ALA A 20 -5.83 -9.01 0.55
CA ALA A 20 -6.08 -8.61 -0.84
C ALA A 20 -6.37 -9.81 -1.76
N CYS A 21 -5.57 -10.88 -1.68
CA CYS A 21 -5.74 -12.06 -2.53
C CYS A 21 -6.32 -13.27 -1.80
N SER A 22 -6.62 -13.16 -0.50
CA SER A 22 -7.17 -14.23 0.35
C SER A 22 -6.31 -15.50 0.40
N LYS A 23 -5.03 -15.43 -0.01
CA LYS A 23 -4.07 -16.54 0.04
C LYS A 23 -3.26 -16.52 1.34
N ALA A 24 -2.89 -17.69 1.84
CA ALA A 24 -1.99 -17.83 2.96
C ALA A 24 -0.61 -17.27 2.61
N ILE A 25 0.01 -16.56 3.55
CA ILE A 25 1.38 -16.03 3.43
C ILE A 25 2.34 -17.13 3.87
N GLU A 26 3.29 -17.52 3.02
CA GLU A 26 4.26 -18.57 3.36
C GLU A 26 5.18 -18.17 4.52
N SER A 27 5.64 -19.16 5.29
CA SER A 27 6.68 -18.93 6.29
C SER A 27 7.98 -18.51 5.59
N LYS A 28 8.69 -17.55 6.19
CA LYS A 28 9.86 -16.86 5.62
C LYS A 28 9.58 -15.94 4.43
N ALA A 29 8.34 -15.87 3.93
CA ALA A 29 7.99 -14.87 2.93
C ALA A 29 7.89 -13.48 3.56
N LEU A 30 8.25 -12.45 2.80
CA LEU A 30 8.14 -11.08 3.25
C LEU A 30 6.69 -10.61 3.13
N ARG A 31 6.18 -9.98 4.19
CA ARG A 31 4.81 -9.46 4.26
C ARG A 31 4.78 -8.02 4.77
N LEU A 32 3.80 -7.27 4.29
CA LEU A 32 3.55 -5.89 4.69
C LEU A 32 2.25 -5.80 5.48
N GLY A 33 2.32 -5.17 6.66
CA GLY A 33 1.20 -4.93 7.56
C GLY A 33 0.82 -3.45 7.57
N VAL A 34 -0.46 -3.13 7.44
CA VAL A 34 -0.96 -1.78 7.75
C VAL A 34 -1.74 -1.83 9.04
N VAL A 35 -1.27 -1.13 10.06
CA VAL A 35 -2.02 -0.87 11.30
C VAL A 35 -2.92 0.31 11.04
N ALA A 36 -4.23 0.09 11.10
CA ALA A 36 -5.22 1.17 11.05
C ALA A 36 -6.15 1.04 12.24
N LYS A 37 -6.56 2.18 12.80
CA LYS A 37 -7.59 2.20 13.86
C LYS A 37 -8.91 1.71 13.28
N GLY A 38 -9.38 0.59 13.79
CA GLY A 38 -10.70 0.06 13.49
C GLY A 38 -11.81 0.92 14.08
N LYS A 39 -13.02 0.75 13.54
CA LYS A 39 -14.24 1.49 13.93
C LYS A 39 -14.70 1.24 15.38
N GLY A 40 -13.99 0.40 16.14
CA GLY A 40 -14.25 0.07 17.55
C GLY A 40 -13.10 0.38 18.50
N GLY A 41 -12.14 1.23 18.10
CA GLY A 41 -11.00 1.61 18.95
C GLY A 41 -9.85 0.59 19.00
N PHE A 42 -10.02 -0.59 18.39
CA PHE A 42 -8.97 -1.59 18.24
C PHE A 42 -8.10 -1.31 17.03
N ASP A 43 -6.78 -1.45 17.20
CA ASP A 43 -5.82 -1.38 16.11
C ASP A 43 -5.87 -2.67 15.29
N ILE A 44 -6.28 -2.55 14.02
CA ILE A 44 -6.38 -3.68 13.10
C ILE A 44 -5.14 -3.68 12.21
N THR A 45 -4.32 -4.73 12.34
CA THR A 45 -3.20 -4.96 11.44
C THR A 45 -3.66 -5.79 10.25
N LYS A 46 -3.61 -5.21 9.06
CA LYS A 46 -3.96 -5.90 7.80
C LYS A 46 -2.68 -6.35 7.10
N TRP A 47 -2.46 -7.66 7.08
CA TRP A 47 -1.32 -8.28 6.41
C TRP A 47 -1.58 -8.50 4.93
N HIS A 48 -0.56 -8.23 4.11
CA HIS A 48 -0.57 -8.42 2.68
C HIS A 48 0.77 -8.98 2.20
N HIS A 49 0.75 -9.68 1.07
CA HIS A 49 1.97 -9.98 0.33
C HIS A 49 2.59 -8.68 -0.19
N LEU A 50 3.89 -8.72 -0.50
CA LEU A 50 4.61 -7.60 -1.13
C LEU A 50 3.90 -7.06 -2.36
N ASP A 51 3.52 -7.94 -3.29
CA ASP A 51 2.88 -7.58 -4.55
C ASP A 51 1.39 -7.26 -4.40
N CYS A 52 0.76 -7.69 -3.31
CA CYS A 52 -0.67 -7.49 -3.06
C CYS A 52 -0.95 -6.32 -2.12
N PHE A 53 0.08 -5.57 -1.74
CA PHE A 53 -0.09 -4.45 -0.82
C PHE A 53 -0.79 -3.29 -1.52
N PRO A 54 -1.91 -2.78 -0.98
CA PRO A 54 -2.58 -1.62 -1.53
C PRO A 54 -1.78 -0.38 -1.16
N PHE A 55 -0.89 0.06 -2.05
CA PHE A 55 -0.19 1.32 -1.90
C PHE A 55 -1.22 2.46 -1.98
N PRO A 56 -1.37 3.28 -0.92
CA PRO A 56 -2.25 4.44 -0.96
C PRO A 56 -1.74 5.42 -2.03
N SER A 57 -2.64 6.17 -2.66
CA SER A 57 -2.30 7.16 -3.68
C SER A 57 -1.31 8.21 -3.17
N ASP A 58 -1.31 8.50 -1.87
CA ASP A 58 -0.32 9.31 -1.14
C ASP A 58 0.98 8.54 -0.84
N SER A 59 1.38 7.61 -1.72
CA SER A 59 2.63 6.86 -1.57
C SER A 59 3.86 7.70 -1.87
N GLU A 60 3.73 8.97 -2.23
CA GLU A 60 4.87 9.85 -2.44
C GLU A 60 5.72 9.98 -1.16
N SER A 61 5.08 10.13 0.01
CA SER A 61 5.79 10.12 1.29
C SER A 61 6.39 8.75 1.64
N LEU A 62 5.77 7.66 1.17
CA LEU A 62 6.31 6.30 1.32
C LEU A 62 7.52 6.05 0.41
N LEU A 63 7.55 6.70 -0.76
CA LEU A 63 8.68 6.68 -1.68
C LEU A 63 9.83 7.54 -1.17
N ALA A 64 9.51 8.70 -0.59
CA ALA A 64 10.47 9.64 -0.03
C ALA A 64 11.20 9.07 1.19
N SER A 65 10.46 8.50 2.16
CA SER A 65 11.06 7.77 3.30
C SER A 65 10.30 6.48 3.62
N PRO A 66 10.62 5.36 2.93
CA PRO A 66 10.04 4.06 3.24
C PRO A 66 10.52 3.53 4.60
N GLU A 67 11.69 3.97 5.07
CA GLU A 67 12.28 3.51 6.33
C GLU A 67 11.61 4.11 7.57
N ASP A 68 11.21 5.38 7.50
CA ASP A 68 10.42 6.02 8.56
C ASP A 68 8.95 5.62 8.47
N ALA A 69 8.42 5.46 7.26
CA ALA A 69 7.03 5.12 7.07
C ALA A 69 6.73 3.65 7.40
N ILE A 70 7.67 2.74 7.12
CA ILE A 70 7.49 1.29 7.28
C ILE A 70 8.44 0.78 8.36
N LYS A 71 7.87 0.53 9.55
CA LYS A 71 8.60 -0.02 10.68
C LYS A 71 9.05 -1.45 10.37
N GLY A 72 10.36 -1.70 10.45
CA GLY A 72 10.97 -2.98 10.10
C GLY A 72 11.62 -3.03 8.71
N PHE A 73 11.51 -1.97 7.89
CA PHE A 73 12.16 -1.89 6.59
C PHE A 73 13.70 -2.01 6.69
N SER A 74 14.30 -1.36 7.69
CA SER A 74 15.74 -1.43 7.97
C SER A 74 16.20 -2.84 8.39
N SER A 75 15.30 -3.65 8.95
CA SER A 75 15.59 -5.05 9.32
C SER A 75 15.50 -6.02 8.14
N LEU A 76 15.11 -5.56 6.95
CA LEU A 76 15.06 -6.38 5.74
C LEU A 76 16.43 -6.50 5.08
N LYS A 77 16.56 -7.48 4.18
CA LYS A 77 17.76 -7.58 3.35
C LYS A 77 17.73 -6.47 2.32
N SER A 78 18.91 -5.99 1.94
CA SER A 78 19.10 -4.98 0.90
C SER A 78 18.47 -5.37 -0.45
N THR A 79 18.44 -6.66 -0.77
CA THR A 79 17.72 -7.19 -1.96
C THR A 79 16.21 -6.92 -1.88
N ASP A 80 15.59 -7.25 -0.75
CA ASP A 80 14.16 -7.08 -0.53
C ASP A 80 13.77 -5.60 -0.39
N GLN A 81 14.63 -4.79 0.22
CA GLN A 81 14.45 -3.33 0.26
C GLN A 81 14.40 -2.72 -1.15
N LYS A 82 15.28 -3.16 -2.06
CA LYS A 82 15.26 -2.71 -3.46
C LYS A 82 14.00 -3.18 -4.19
N ALA A 83 13.57 -4.43 -3.97
CA ALA A 83 12.34 -4.95 -4.55
C ALA A 83 11.11 -4.15 -4.09
N LEU A 84 11.01 -3.87 -2.79
CA LEU A 84 9.96 -3.02 -2.21
C LEU A 84 9.93 -1.62 -2.83
N LYS A 85 11.09 -0.94 -2.90
CA LYS A 85 11.20 0.38 -3.54
C LYS A 85 10.71 0.33 -4.99
N LYS A 86 11.08 -0.71 -5.74
CA LYS A 86 10.65 -0.89 -7.13
C LYS A 86 9.15 -1.09 -7.26
N ILE A 87 8.54 -1.88 -6.38
CA ILE A 87 7.09 -2.12 -6.36
C ILE A 87 6.34 -0.82 -5.99
N LEU A 88 6.83 -0.06 -4.99
CA LEU A 88 6.29 1.24 -4.61
C LEU A 88 6.28 2.22 -5.79
N VAL A 89 7.39 2.33 -6.53
CA VAL A 89 7.48 3.20 -7.71
C VAL A 89 6.49 2.76 -8.79
N ALA A 90 6.42 1.45 -9.06
CA ALA A 90 5.49 0.90 -10.04
C ALA A 90 4.02 1.06 -9.64
N ALA A 91 3.71 1.13 -8.35
CA ALA A 91 2.36 1.38 -7.85
C ALA A 91 1.98 2.86 -7.97
N HIS A 92 2.92 3.78 -7.71
CA HIS A 92 2.70 5.22 -7.87
C HIS A 92 2.42 5.60 -9.34
N ASP A 93 3.16 5.04 -10.30
CA ASP A 93 2.93 5.25 -11.74
C ASP A 93 1.52 4.84 -12.18
N LYS A 94 0.98 3.76 -11.60
CA LYS A 94 -0.39 3.29 -11.89
C LYS A 94 -1.46 4.18 -11.27
N SER A 95 -1.15 4.84 -10.15
CA SER A 95 -2.10 5.70 -9.45
C SER A 95 -2.28 7.03 -10.17
N GLN A 96 -1.20 7.64 -10.67
CA GLN A 96 -1.27 8.89 -11.45
C GLN A 96 -2.12 8.71 -12.72
N LYS A 97 -1.89 7.63 -13.48
CA LYS A 97 -2.69 7.29 -14.68
C LYS A 97 -4.20 7.17 -14.45
N LYS A 98 -4.65 6.85 -13.23
CA LYS A 98 -6.08 6.80 -12.89
C LYS A 98 -6.64 8.17 -12.52
N VAL A 99 -5.82 9.04 -11.93
CA VAL A 99 -6.21 10.41 -11.56
C VAL A 99 -6.35 11.27 -12.82
N ASP A 100 -5.39 11.19 -13.75
CA ASP A 100 -5.43 11.93 -15.01
C ASP A 100 -6.69 11.59 -15.83
N LYS A 101 -7.03 10.29 -15.90
CA LYS A 101 -8.23 9.82 -16.60
C LYS A 101 -9.55 10.28 -15.96
N ALA A 102 -9.58 10.42 -14.63
CA ALA A 102 -10.77 10.90 -13.93
C ALA A 102 -10.98 12.41 -14.07
N ILE A 103 -9.92 13.19 -14.33
CA ILE A 103 -10.02 14.63 -14.56
C ILE A 103 -10.57 14.93 -15.97
N GLU A 104 -10.23 14.12 -16.98
CA GLU A 104 -10.75 14.29 -18.35
C GLU A 104 -12.26 13.99 -18.49
N ASP A 105 -12.82 13.06 -17.72
CA ASP A 105 -14.25 12.71 -17.77
C ASP A 105 -15.17 13.79 -17.15
N ILE A 106 -14.63 14.72 -16.34
CA ILE A 106 -15.41 15.78 -15.69
C ILE A 106 -15.65 16.99 -16.64
N GLN A 107 -14.82 17.19 -17.66
CA GLN A 107 -14.88 18.38 -18.52
C GLN A 107 -15.86 18.28 -19.72
N LYS A 108 -16.74 17.26 -19.77
CA LYS A 108 -17.69 17.06 -20.89
C LYS A 108 -19.17 17.34 -20.62
N ASP A 109 -19.57 17.76 -19.42
CA ASP A 109 -21.00 17.97 -19.08
C ASP A 109 -21.49 19.44 -19.11
N GLU A 110 -20.60 20.43 -19.22
CA GLU A 110 -20.99 21.86 -19.32
C GLU A 110 -21.05 22.32 -20.79
N GLY A 111 -22.01 21.79 -21.55
CA GLY A 111 -22.15 22.16 -22.95
C GLY A 111 -23.34 21.56 -23.70
N ARG A 112 -24.56 21.63 -23.14
CA ARG A 112 -25.77 21.59 -23.97
C ARG A 112 -26.58 22.86 -23.78
N ASP A 113 -26.15 23.79 -24.60
CA ASP A 113 -26.76 25.02 -25.04
C ASP A 113 -28.23 24.85 -25.51
N THR A 114 -28.98 25.95 -25.34
CA THR A 114 -30.12 26.44 -26.11
C THR A 114 -31.46 25.69 -26.16
N LYS A 115 -32.43 26.21 -25.40
CA LYS A 115 -33.56 26.99 -25.97
C LYS A 115 -34.28 27.82 -24.89
#